data_AF-A0A3M2AE89-F1
#
_entry.id   AF-A0A3M2AE89-F1
#
_cell.length_a   1.000
_cell.length_b   1.000
_cell.length_c   1.000
_cell.angle_alpha   90.00
_cell.angle_beta   90.00
_cell.angle_gamma   90.00
#
_symmetry.space_group_name_H-M   'P 1'
#
loop_
_entity.id
_entity.type
_entity.pdbx_description
1 polymer ?
#
loop_
_entity_poly.entity_id
_entity_poly.type
_entity_poly.pdbx_seq_one_letter_code
_entity_poly.pdbx_strand_id
1 'polypeptide(L)'
;MTQPHINKWLEQGIAAAKAGQKQQARTLLQQVVENDPNNETAWLWLGTAMETDAERIKCLKQVLAINPNNQSARKRLVLLEKRAHILAQTNNTFTPTSPPKPQIQYTSYSEFNDVWSQENIELCPYCAYIITQENKFCPGCKRNLYISLYVLDEPKHIGLFVYWLLLLAGIQLLSQIVLFPLGDNRAWVAVQVLFILFTLLAALGIGLRIALAYQLTNFLLGMLSLFTLGRLAYLLTFATTARFSTLLSPESSLDPVITFTILRIIYYFGLVLLVSQLVITMRNLFVSLFSLGEDFEKLVQRVIATVDPSIKTAVGHHQAAKQLAQAGMWASAVLHWQRAAANAPRELTYHRRLAQAYARLGFYERSLNILQGLLPLATKEEQNEIQNLITELQYKLNTSPSSQKPQKQTLDEK
;
A
#
# COMPACT_ATOMS: atom_id res chain seq x y z
N MET A 1 -22.60 -23.55 29.20
CA MET A 1 -21.32 -23.11 29.80
C MET A 1 -20.20 -22.95 28.75
N THR A 2 -20.46 -22.43 27.55
CA THR A 2 -19.54 -22.58 26.37
C THR A 2 -18.72 -21.32 25.98
N GLN A 3 -19.16 -20.12 26.38
CA GLN A 3 -18.51 -18.84 26.02
C GLN A 3 -17.02 -18.68 26.41
N PRO A 4 -16.53 -19.09 27.60
CA PRO A 4 -15.14 -18.83 27.98
C PRO A 4 -14.12 -19.63 27.15
N HIS A 5 -14.51 -20.80 26.62
CA HIS A 5 -13.62 -21.63 25.81
C HIS A 5 -13.46 -21.08 24.38
N ILE A 6 -14.54 -20.52 23.83
CA ILE A 6 -14.57 -19.89 22.49
C ILE A 6 -13.65 -18.67 22.46
N ASN A 7 -13.73 -17.80 23.48
CA ASN A 7 -12.86 -16.62 23.57
C ASN A 7 -11.38 -17.00 23.69
N LYS A 8 -11.07 -18.06 24.45
CA LYS A 8 -9.70 -18.56 24.57
C LYS A 8 -9.17 -19.08 23.24
N TRP A 9 -9.97 -19.84 22.48
CA TRP A 9 -9.59 -20.28 21.14
C TRP A 9 -9.43 -19.11 20.16
N LEU A 10 -10.27 -18.08 20.26
CA LEU A 10 -10.17 -16.88 19.44
C LEU A 10 -8.86 -16.14 19.70
N GLU A 11 -8.53 -15.88 20.96
CA GLU A 11 -7.28 -15.19 21.33
C GLU A 11 -6.04 -15.98 20.88
N GLN A 12 -6.01 -17.30 21.14
CA GLN A 12 -4.91 -18.17 20.74
C GLN A 12 -4.79 -18.28 19.21
N GLY A 13 -5.92 -18.36 18.50
CA GLY A 13 -5.96 -18.41 17.04
C GLY A 13 -5.45 -17.12 16.40
N ILE A 14 -5.81 -15.96 16.95
CA ILE A 14 -5.31 -14.66 16.51
C ILE A 14 -3.81 -14.55 16.79
N ALA A 15 -3.34 -14.96 17.98
CA ALA A 15 -1.92 -14.95 18.32
C ALA A 15 -1.09 -15.84 17.37
N ALA A 16 -1.58 -17.05 17.09
CA ALA A 16 -0.95 -17.97 16.14
C ALA A 16 -0.92 -17.39 14.71
N ALA A 17 -1.99 -16.73 14.27
CA ALA A 17 -2.04 -16.06 12.97
C ALA A 17 -1.00 -14.94 12.87
N LYS A 18 -0.89 -14.10 13.91
CA LYS A 18 0.11 -13.03 14.01
C LYS A 18 1.54 -13.57 14.05
N ALA A 19 1.76 -14.72 14.68
CA ALA A 19 3.05 -15.42 14.72
C ALA A 19 3.40 -16.16 13.41
N GLY A 20 2.53 -16.13 12.39
CA GLY A 20 2.74 -16.82 11.11
C GLY A 20 2.50 -18.33 11.15
N GLN A 21 1.99 -18.87 12.27
CA GLN A 21 1.69 -20.29 12.47
C GLN A 21 0.34 -20.66 11.83
N LYS A 22 0.26 -20.62 10.50
CA LYS A 22 -0.99 -20.74 9.74
C LYS A 22 -1.82 -21.98 10.08
N GLN A 23 -1.19 -23.14 10.21
CA GLN A 23 -1.90 -24.39 10.50
C GLN A 23 -2.56 -24.37 11.89
N GLN A 24 -1.84 -23.89 12.90
CA GLN A 24 -2.36 -23.79 14.26
C GLN A 24 -3.46 -22.73 14.36
N ALA A 25 -3.27 -21.58 13.70
CA ALA A 25 -4.28 -20.53 13.59
C ALA A 25 -5.57 -21.05 12.95
N ARG A 26 -5.46 -21.81 11.84
CA ARG A 26 -6.59 -22.43 11.16
C ARG A 26 -7.37 -23.35 12.09
N THR A 27 -6.70 -24.29 12.77
CA THR A 27 -7.36 -25.22 13.68
C THR A 27 -8.13 -24.50 14.78
N LEU A 28 -7.50 -23.53 15.44
CA LEU A 28 -8.11 -22.79 16.56
C LEU A 28 -9.28 -21.91 16.10
N LEU A 29 -9.11 -21.18 15.00
CA LEU A 29 -10.14 -20.28 14.48
C LEU A 29 -11.31 -21.05 13.85
N GLN A 30 -11.07 -22.24 13.32
CA GLN A 30 -12.13 -23.12 12.83
C GLN A 30 -13.03 -23.61 13.98
N GLN A 31 -12.44 -23.99 15.12
CA GLN A 31 -13.20 -24.33 16.32
C GLN A 31 -14.07 -23.16 16.80
N VAL A 32 -13.60 -21.92 16.67
CA VAL A 32 -14.38 -20.73 17.01
C VAL A 32 -15.60 -20.58 16.09
N VAL A 33 -15.43 -20.66 14.77
CA VAL A 33 -16.55 -20.46 13.83
C VAL A 33 -17.53 -21.64 13.79
N GLU A 34 -17.09 -22.84 14.17
CA GLU A 34 -17.97 -24.01 14.35
C GLU A 34 -18.90 -23.83 15.56
N ASN A 35 -18.41 -23.19 16.63
CA ASN A 35 -19.18 -22.96 17.86
C ASN A 35 -19.91 -21.60 17.89
N ASP A 36 -19.39 -20.61 17.18
CA ASP A 36 -19.98 -19.27 16.99
C ASP A 36 -19.86 -18.83 15.52
N PRO A 37 -20.81 -19.26 14.66
CA PRO A 37 -20.79 -18.94 13.23
C PRO A 37 -20.94 -17.45 12.92
N ASN A 38 -21.39 -16.63 13.88
CA ASN A 38 -21.57 -15.19 13.71
C ASN A 38 -20.36 -14.38 14.19
N ASN A 39 -19.26 -15.04 14.56
CA ASN A 39 -18.06 -14.37 15.01
C ASN A 39 -17.28 -13.72 13.84
N GLU A 40 -17.59 -12.46 13.57
CA GLU A 40 -16.95 -11.66 12.51
C GLU A 40 -15.43 -11.72 12.57
N THR A 41 -14.86 -11.56 13.78
CA THR A 41 -13.42 -11.53 14.02
C THR A 41 -12.78 -12.88 13.69
N ALA A 42 -13.40 -13.98 14.11
CA ALA A 42 -12.89 -15.32 13.84
C ALA A 42 -12.85 -15.62 12.33
N TRP A 43 -13.93 -15.30 11.60
CA TRP A 43 -13.97 -15.46 10.14
C TRP A 43 -12.92 -14.62 9.42
N LEU A 44 -12.71 -13.38 9.88
CA LEU A 44 -11.72 -12.48 9.30
C LEU A 44 -10.30 -13.03 9.47
N TRP A 45 -9.93 -13.47 10.67
CA TRP A 45 -8.62 -14.05 10.95
C TRP A 45 -8.45 -15.43 10.33
N LEU A 46 -9.51 -16.24 10.25
CA LEU A 46 -9.47 -17.54 9.58
C LEU A 46 -9.09 -17.37 8.10
N GLY A 47 -9.62 -16.34 7.43
CA GLY A 47 -9.22 -15.97 6.08
C GLY A 47 -7.71 -15.73 5.95
N THR A 48 -7.04 -15.12 6.93
CA THR A 48 -5.58 -14.89 6.85
C THR A 48 -4.76 -16.20 6.96
N ALA A 49 -5.32 -17.22 7.60
CA ALA A 49 -4.69 -18.52 7.79
C ALA A 49 -4.93 -19.49 6.61
N MET A 50 -5.87 -19.18 5.70
CA MET A 50 -6.16 -20.01 4.52
C MET A 50 -4.98 -19.98 3.52
N GLU A 51 -4.76 -21.10 2.83
CA GLU A 51 -3.68 -21.25 1.86
C GLU A 51 -4.09 -20.72 0.49
N THR A 52 -5.32 -21.02 0.08
CA THR A 52 -5.83 -20.71 -1.26
C THR A 52 -6.69 -19.44 -1.29
N ASP A 53 -6.63 -18.68 -2.39
CA ASP A 53 -7.45 -17.47 -2.56
C ASP A 53 -8.96 -17.79 -2.57
N ALA A 54 -9.35 -18.99 -3.02
CA ALA A 54 -10.74 -19.43 -3.00
C ALA A 54 -11.30 -19.60 -1.57
N GLU A 55 -10.53 -20.20 -0.66
CA GLU A 55 -10.91 -20.33 0.75
C GLU A 55 -10.92 -18.97 1.46
N ARG A 56 -9.96 -18.09 1.15
CA ARG A 56 -9.94 -16.70 1.65
C ARG A 56 -11.22 -15.95 1.26
N ILE A 57 -11.61 -16.05 -0.01
CA ILE A 57 -12.83 -15.43 -0.53
C ILE A 57 -14.07 -15.93 0.22
N LYS A 58 -14.17 -17.24 0.48
CA LYS A 58 -15.30 -17.81 1.27
C LYS A 58 -15.38 -17.21 2.67
N CYS A 59 -14.24 -17.14 3.37
CA CYS A 59 -14.19 -16.56 4.71
C CYS A 59 -14.60 -15.08 4.70
N LEU A 60 -14.12 -14.30 3.73
CA LEU A 60 -14.45 -12.88 3.60
C LEU A 60 -15.92 -12.64 3.22
N LYS A 61 -16.51 -13.50 2.39
CA LYS A 61 -17.94 -13.47 2.10
C LYS A 61 -18.77 -13.72 3.36
N GLN A 62 -18.33 -14.63 4.22
CA GLN A 62 -18.98 -14.88 5.49
C GLN A 62 -18.87 -13.67 6.45
N VAL A 63 -17.70 -13.02 6.51
CA VAL A 63 -17.54 -11.75 7.24
C VAL A 63 -18.53 -10.69 6.76
N LEU A 64 -18.71 -10.57 5.44
CA LEU A 64 -19.64 -9.59 4.86
C LEU A 64 -21.12 -9.99 4.99
N ALA A 65 -21.43 -11.28 5.13
CA ALA A 65 -22.77 -11.75 5.47
C ALA A 65 -23.14 -11.37 6.91
N ILE A 66 -22.18 -11.47 7.83
CA ILE A 66 -22.35 -11.07 9.25
C ILE A 66 -22.36 -9.54 9.39
N ASN A 67 -21.38 -8.88 8.79
CA ASN A 67 -21.21 -7.43 8.83
C ASN A 67 -20.97 -6.90 7.40
N PRO A 68 -22.06 -6.51 6.68
CA PRO A 68 -21.97 -5.93 5.34
C PRO A 68 -21.13 -4.67 5.28
N ASN A 69 -20.97 -4.04 6.44
CA ASN A 69 -20.26 -2.82 6.66
C ASN A 69 -18.75 -3.02 6.91
N ASN A 70 -18.23 -4.24 7.01
CA ASN A 70 -16.79 -4.45 7.19
C ASN A 70 -15.99 -4.01 5.94
N GLN A 71 -15.35 -2.85 6.01
CA GLN A 71 -14.59 -2.26 4.90
C GLN A 71 -13.35 -3.08 4.57
N SER A 72 -12.65 -3.62 5.57
CA SER A 72 -11.46 -4.45 5.40
C SER A 72 -11.79 -5.74 4.64
N ALA A 73 -12.90 -6.39 4.97
CA ALA A 73 -13.35 -7.59 4.28
C ALA A 73 -13.80 -7.30 2.84
N ARG A 74 -14.51 -6.19 2.61
CA ARG A 74 -14.95 -5.79 1.27
C ARG A 74 -13.76 -5.47 0.36
N LYS A 75 -12.76 -4.73 0.86
CA LYS A 75 -11.53 -4.43 0.13
C LYS A 75 -10.76 -5.69 -0.23
N ARG A 76 -10.51 -6.57 0.76
CA ARG A 76 -9.81 -7.84 0.53
C ARG A 76 -10.55 -8.74 -0.46
N LEU A 77 -11.88 -8.80 -0.38
CA LEU A 77 -12.69 -9.57 -1.30
C LEU A 77 -12.53 -9.06 -2.74
N VAL A 78 -12.65 -7.75 -2.97
CA VAL A 78 -12.48 -7.15 -4.30
C VAL A 78 -11.08 -7.42 -4.87
N LEU A 79 -10.03 -7.32 -4.04
CA LEU A 79 -8.66 -7.60 -4.46
C LEU A 79 -8.49 -9.06 -4.88
N LEU A 80 -8.99 -9.99 -4.07
CA LEU A 80 -8.89 -11.43 -4.34
C LEU A 80 -9.75 -11.86 -5.52
N GLU A 81 -10.95 -11.28 -5.70
CA GLU A 81 -11.81 -11.53 -6.86
C GLU A 81 -11.19 -10.97 -8.14
N LYS A 82 -10.59 -9.77 -8.10
CA LYS A 82 -9.85 -9.21 -9.25
C LYS A 82 -8.65 -10.10 -9.61
N ARG A 83 -7.91 -10.58 -8.61
CA ARG A 83 -6.81 -11.52 -8.81
C ARG A 83 -7.30 -12.84 -9.39
N ALA A 84 -8.38 -13.41 -8.84
CA ALA A 84 -8.99 -14.62 -9.35
C ALA A 84 -9.49 -14.45 -10.79
N HIS A 85 -10.04 -13.30 -11.13
CA HIS A 85 -10.44 -12.97 -12.50
C HIS A 85 -9.26 -12.86 -13.46
N ILE A 86 -8.15 -12.23 -13.05
CA ILE A 86 -6.92 -12.19 -13.84
C ILE A 86 -6.37 -13.61 -14.05
N LEU A 87 -6.33 -14.43 -13.00
CA LEU A 87 -5.89 -15.83 -13.05
C LEU A 87 -6.84 -16.72 -13.88
N ALA A 88 -8.14 -16.45 -13.84
CA ALA A 88 -9.15 -17.15 -14.65
C ALA A 88 -9.08 -16.72 -16.12
N GLN A 89 -8.76 -15.46 -16.41
CA GLN A 89 -8.52 -14.99 -17.77
C GLN A 89 -7.25 -15.60 -18.35
N THR A 90 -6.19 -15.77 -17.56
CA THR A 90 -5.00 -16.50 -18.02
C THR A 90 -5.27 -17.98 -18.27
N ASN A 91 -6.21 -18.60 -17.53
CA ASN A 91 -6.58 -20.01 -17.72
C ASN A 91 -7.61 -20.23 -18.84
N ASN A 92 -8.53 -19.28 -19.06
CA ASN A 92 -9.56 -19.36 -20.11
C ASN A 92 -9.09 -18.85 -21.49
N THR A 93 -7.81 -18.49 -21.64
CA THR A 93 -7.23 -18.16 -22.96
C THR A 93 -6.80 -19.42 -23.74
N PHE A 94 -7.04 -20.63 -23.20
CA PHE A 94 -6.91 -21.91 -23.92
C PHE A 94 -8.27 -22.56 -24.22
N THR A 95 -9.10 -21.86 -24.99
CA THR A 95 -10.03 -22.52 -25.90
C THR A 95 -10.04 -21.73 -27.22
N PRO A 96 -9.38 -22.22 -28.28
CA PRO A 96 -9.34 -21.53 -29.55
C PRO A 96 -10.65 -21.80 -30.30
N THR A 97 -11.56 -20.84 -30.26
CA THR A 97 -12.52 -20.63 -31.36
C THR A 97 -12.55 -19.14 -31.67
N SER A 98 -11.64 -18.70 -32.54
CA SER A 98 -11.62 -17.36 -33.11
C SER A 98 -12.33 -17.38 -34.48
N PRO A 99 -13.31 -16.51 -34.75
CA PRO A 99 -13.59 -16.10 -36.12
C PRO A 99 -12.44 -15.19 -36.62
N PRO A 100 -12.14 -15.19 -37.93
CA PRO A 100 -10.90 -14.63 -38.45
C PRO A 100 -10.97 -13.11 -38.53
N LYS A 101 -10.07 -12.42 -37.82
CA LYS A 101 -9.79 -11.00 -38.02
C LYS A 101 -8.54 -10.86 -38.91
N PRO A 102 -8.47 -9.87 -39.83
CA PRO A 102 -7.48 -9.83 -40.89
C PRO A 102 -6.07 -9.76 -40.32
N GLN A 103 -5.27 -10.78 -40.64
CA GLN A 103 -3.87 -10.87 -40.28
C GLN A 103 -3.08 -9.91 -41.18
N ILE A 104 -2.56 -8.83 -40.60
CA ILE A 104 -1.33 -8.24 -41.12
C ILE A 104 -0.25 -9.27 -40.79
N GLN A 105 0.13 -10.07 -41.78
CA GLN A 105 1.20 -11.04 -41.66
C GLN A 105 2.53 -10.30 -41.46
N TYR A 106 2.92 -10.14 -40.20
CA TYR A 106 4.32 -10.15 -39.85
C TYR A 106 4.78 -11.61 -39.88
N THR A 107 5.54 -12.00 -40.90
CA THR A 107 6.37 -13.21 -40.82
C THR A 107 7.53 -12.93 -39.88
N SER A 108 7.25 -12.98 -38.57
CA SER A 108 8.27 -13.08 -37.52
C SER A 108 8.29 -14.48 -36.93
N TYR A 109 8.04 -15.51 -37.75
CA TYR A 109 8.37 -16.88 -37.37
C TYR A 109 9.88 -16.90 -37.15
N SER A 110 10.31 -16.90 -35.88
CA SER A 110 11.72 -17.03 -35.58
C SER A 110 12.17 -18.38 -36.12
N GLU A 111 13.10 -18.36 -37.07
CA GLU A 111 13.85 -19.54 -37.54
C GLU A 111 14.46 -20.32 -36.35
N PHE A 112 14.64 -19.64 -35.21
CA PHE A 112 15.11 -20.18 -33.95
C PHE A 112 14.04 -21.00 -33.21
N ASN A 113 14.34 -22.28 -32.97
CA ASN A 113 13.59 -23.19 -32.10
C ASN A 113 14.12 -23.12 -30.67
N ASP A 114 13.64 -22.16 -29.87
CA ASP A 114 14.10 -21.97 -28.49
C ASP A 114 12.97 -21.57 -27.52
N VAL A 115 13.35 -21.18 -26.31
CA VAL A 115 12.41 -20.84 -25.22
C VAL A 115 11.48 -19.67 -25.53
N TRP A 116 11.73 -18.88 -26.57
CA TRP A 116 10.87 -17.74 -26.92
C TRP A 116 9.81 -18.08 -27.97
N SER A 117 9.93 -19.24 -28.63
CA SER A 117 8.95 -19.70 -29.63
C SER A 117 7.94 -20.70 -29.07
N GLN A 118 8.14 -21.18 -27.85
CA GLN A 118 7.22 -22.12 -27.19
C GLN A 118 6.03 -21.39 -26.59
N GLU A 119 4.83 -21.90 -26.88
CA GLU A 119 3.60 -21.46 -26.23
C GLU A 119 3.46 -22.12 -24.85
N ASN A 120 2.80 -21.45 -23.90
CA ASN A 120 2.45 -21.99 -22.58
C ASN A 120 3.56 -22.41 -21.63
N ILE A 121 4.73 -21.80 -21.77
CA ILE A 121 5.80 -21.99 -20.80
C ILE A 121 5.97 -20.77 -19.91
N GLU A 122 6.20 -21.01 -18.62
CA GLU A 122 6.57 -19.96 -17.68
C GLU A 122 8.09 -19.81 -17.69
N LEU A 123 8.56 -18.57 -17.88
CA LEU A 123 9.98 -18.25 -17.92
C LEU A 123 10.40 -17.50 -16.66
N CYS A 124 11.60 -17.79 -16.17
CA CYS A 124 12.21 -17.02 -15.10
C CYS A 124 12.48 -15.58 -15.57
N PRO A 125 12.00 -14.55 -14.85
CA PRO A 125 12.12 -13.13 -15.25
C PRO A 125 13.57 -12.65 -15.33
N TYR A 126 14.51 -13.34 -14.68
CA TYR A 126 15.91 -12.97 -14.64
C TYR A 126 16.74 -13.60 -15.77
N CYS A 127 16.55 -14.90 -16.01
CA CYS A 127 17.46 -15.68 -16.84
C CYS A 127 16.77 -16.42 -18.01
N ALA A 128 15.45 -16.33 -18.16
CA ALA A 128 14.70 -17.04 -19.20
C ALA A 128 14.82 -18.57 -19.15
N TYR A 129 15.10 -19.13 -17.97
CA TYR A 129 15.02 -20.57 -17.73
C TYR A 129 13.55 -20.98 -17.58
N ILE A 130 13.16 -22.14 -18.12
CA ILE A 130 11.81 -22.68 -18.02
C ILE A 130 11.53 -23.08 -16.57
N ILE A 131 10.46 -22.55 -15.98
CA ILE A 131 10.09 -22.79 -14.59
C ILE A 131 8.70 -23.42 -14.51
N THR A 132 8.45 -24.18 -13.45
CA THR A 132 7.13 -24.74 -13.11
C THR A 132 6.54 -24.02 -11.89
N GLN A 133 5.24 -24.19 -11.67
CA GLN A 133 4.51 -23.61 -10.53
C GLN A 133 5.11 -24.00 -9.17
N GLU A 134 5.74 -25.18 -9.08
CA GLU A 134 6.34 -25.72 -7.85
C GLU A 134 7.66 -25.04 -7.48
N ASN A 135 8.34 -24.41 -8.43
CA ASN A 135 9.65 -23.81 -8.19
C ASN A 135 9.54 -22.54 -7.32
N LYS A 136 10.12 -22.59 -6.11
CA LYS A 136 10.35 -21.39 -5.28
C LYS A 136 11.57 -20.58 -5.71
N PHE A 137 12.59 -21.29 -6.18
CA PHE A 137 13.82 -20.71 -6.73
C PHE A 137 13.97 -21.18 -8.17
N CYS A 138 14.54 -20.34 -9.01
CA CYS A 138 14.83 -20.72 -10.39
C CYS A 138 15.93 -21.81 -10.43
N PRO A 139 15.71 -22.96 -11.10
CA PRO A 139 16.73 -24.01 -11.21
C PRO A 139 18.01 -23.54 -11.93
N GLY A 140 17.87 -22.66 -12.93
CA GLY A 140 19.00 -22.14 -13.70
C GLY A 140 19.84 -21.09 -12.95
N CYS A 141 19.23 -20.02 -12.44
CA CYS A 141 19.97 -18.91 -11.82
C CYS A 141 19.93 -18.89 -10.28
N LYS A 142 19.24 -19.83 -9.65
CA LYS A 142 19.07 -19.97 -8.19
C LYS A 142 18.44 -18.76 -7.46
N ARG A 143 17.91 -17.78 -8.20
CA ARG A 143 17.22 -16.61 -7.62
C ARG A 143 15.84 -16.97 -7.10
N ASN A 144 15.40 -16.24 -6.07
CA ASN A 144 14.05 -16.36 -5.52
C ASN A 144 13.02 -15.84 -6.54
N LEU A 145 11.99 -16.63 -6.82
CA LEU A 145 10.89 -16.26 -7.73
C LEU A 145 9.76 -15.52 -7.01
N TYR A 146 9.87 -15.32 -5.70
CA TYR A 146 8.92 -14.57 -4.90
C TYR A 146 9.53 -13.25 -4.45
N ILE A 147 8.86 -12.14 -4.77
CA ILE A 147 9.21 -10.81 -4.29
C ILE A 147 8.18 -10.34 -3.26
N SER A 148 8.64 -9.62 -2.25
CA SER A 148 7.77 -8.93 -1.31
C SER A 148 7.44 -7.54 -1.85
N LEU A 149 6.17 -7.31 -2.16
CA LEU A 149 5.66 -5.99 -2.52
C LEU A 149 4.97 -5.39 -1.30
N TYR A 150 5.40 -4.18 -0.94
CA TYR A 150 4.68 -3.33 -0.01
C TYR A 150 3.68 -2.54 -0.84
N VAL A 151 2.43 -2.97 -0.86
CA VAL A 151 1.35 -2.20 -1.50
C VAL A 151 0.92 -1.15 -0.49
N LEU A 152 1.25 0.11 -0.76
CA LEU A 152 0.60 1.22 -0.07
C LEU A 152 -0.85 1.24 -0.53
N ASP A 153 -1.79 1.07 0.41
CA ASP A 153 -3.20 1.37 0.17
C ASP A 153 -3.26 2.87 -0.17
N GLU A 154 -3.54 3.25 -1.43
CA GLU A 154 -3.63 4.66 -1.82
C GLU A 154 -4.62 5.37 -0.89
N PRO A 155 -4.20 6.35 -0.07
CA PRO A 155 -5.10 7.01 0.84
C PRO A 155 -5.87 8.09 0.07
N LYS A 156 -6.83 7.69 -0.77
CA LYS A 156 -7.55 8.62 -1.65
C LYS A 156 -8.39 9.69 -0.92
N HIS A 157 -8.57 9.60 0.40
CA HIS A 157 -9.36 10.58 1.15
C HIS A 157 -8.72 11.13 2.43
N ILE A 158 -7.58 10.60 2.88
CA ILE A 158 -6.97 11.01 4.17
C ILE A 158 -6.26 12.36 4.02
N GLY A 159 -5.61 12.61 2.88
CA GLY A 159 -4.91 13.88 2.62
C GLY A 159 -5.86 15.09 2.64
N LEU A 160 -6.96 15.02 1.85
CA LEU A 160 -7.91 16.13 1.74
C LEU A 160 -8.57 16.46 3.09
N PHE A 161 -8.85 15.44 3.91
CA PHE A 161 -9.46 15.59 5.24
C PHE A 161 -8.53 16.31 6.24
N VAL A 162 -7.24 15.95 6.23
CA VAL A 162 -6.23 16.64 7.06
C VAL A 162 -6.09 18.10 6.65
N TYR A 163 -6.12 18.42 5.35
CA TYR A 163 -6.10 19.80 4.87
C TYR A 163 -7.34 20.60 5.30
N TRP A 164 -8.54 20.01 5.23
CA TRP A 164 -9.77 20.66 5.69
C TRP A 164 -9.76 20.93 7.20
N LEU A 165 -9.24 20.00 8.01
CA LEU A 165 -9.11 20.20 9.46
C LEU A 165 -8.09 21.28 9.81
N LEU A 166 -6.95 21.33 9.13
CA LEU A 166 -5.94 22.38 9.32
C LEU A 166 -6.48 23.75 8.91
N LEU A 167 -7.28 23.82 7.84
CA LEU A 167 -7.93 25.05 7.39
C LEU A 167 -8.96 25.54 8.41
N LEU A 168 -9.81 24.66 8.94
CA LEU A 168 -10.78 25.02 9.98
C LEU A 168 -10.09 25.44 11.30
N ALA A 169 -9.01 24.76 11.70
CA ALA A 169 -8.21 25.14 12.84
C ALA A 169 -7.52 26.50 12.66
N GLY A 170 -7.03 26.77 11.44
CA GLY A 170 -6.45 28.07 11.07
C GLY A 170 -7.49 29.20 11.10
N ILE A 171 -8.69 28.96 10.56
CA ILE A 171 -9.82 29.91 10.63
C ILE A 171 -10.22 30.18 12.09
N GLN A 172 -10.26 29.15 12.93
CA GLN A 172 -10.53 29.30 14.35
C GLN A 172 -9.47 30.19 15.02
N LEU A 173 -8.19 29.93 14.78
CA LEU A 173 -7.09 30.72 15.35
C LEU A 173 -7.13 32.19 14.89
N LEU A 174 -7.41 32.42 13.61
CA LEU A 174 -7.61 33.76 13.04
C LEU A 174 -8.82 34.48 13.65
N SER A 175 -9.94 33.78 13.86
CA SER A 175 -11.13 34.37 14.50
C SER A 175 -10.84 34.82 15.94
N GLN A 176 -10.01 34.07 16.67
CA GLN A 176 -9.58 34.42 18.02
C GLN A 176 -8.73 35.69 18.00
N ILE A 177 -7.77 35.79 17.07
CA ILE A 177 -6.88 36.96 16.95
C ILE A 177 -7.64 38.21 16.51
N VAL A 178 -8.57 38.09 15.57
CA VAL A 178 -9.28 39.23 14.95
C VAL A 178 -10.41 39.74 15.85
N LEU A 179 -11.12 38.87 16.56
CA LEU A 179 -12.26 39.27 17.40
C LEU A 179 -11.87 39.63 18.84
N PHE A 180 -10.66 39.28 19.29
CA PHE A 180 -10.12 39.61 20.62
C PHE A 180 -10.09 41.12 20.96
N PRO A 181 -9.77 42.06 20.04
CA PRO A 181 -9.71 43.48 20.37
C PRO A 181 -11.08 44.19 20.41
N LEU A 182 -12.17 43.54 19.95
CA LEU A 182 -13.46 44.21 19.76
C LEU A 182 -14.27 44.44 21.05
N GLY A 183 -13.78 43.99 22.21
CA GLY A 183 -14.22 44.45 23.54
C GLY A 183 -15.64 44.06 24.00
N ASP A 184 -16.54 43.65 23.11
CA ASP A 184 -17.90 43.22 23.47
C ASP A 184 -18.00 41.70 23.64
N ASN A 185 -17.93 41.28 24.91
CA ASN A 185 -17.93 39.87 25.32
C ASN A 185 -19.19 39.10 24.87
N ARG A 186 -20.33 39.76 24.61
CA ARG A 186 -21.60 39.05 24.30
C ARG A 186 -21.63 38.55 22.85
N ALA A 187 -21.26 39.39 21.88
CA ALA A 187 -21.19 39.01 20.48
C ALA A 187 -20.14 37.91 20.26
N TRP A 188 -19.01 38.01 20.97
CA TRP A 188 -17.93 37.04 20.93
C TRP A 188 -18.38 35.66 21.43
N VAL A 189 -19.12 35.61 22.55
CA VAL A 189 -19.67 34.35 23.09
C VAL A 189 -20.70 33.74 22.14
N ALA A 190 -21.56 34.53 21.52
CA ALA A 190 -22.56 34.04 20.58
C ALA A 190 -21.92 33.37 19.34
N VAL A 191 -20.85 33.96 18.79
CA VAL A 191 -20.12 33.39 17.64
C VAL A 191 -19.44 32.07 18.02
N GLN A 192 -18.84 31.98 19.21
CA GLN A 192 -18.23 30.73 19.69
C GLN A 192 -19.28 29.62 19.88
N VAL A 193 -20.45 29.95 20.41
CA VAL A 193 -21.55 28.97 20.61
C VAL A 193 -22.05 28.43 19.28
N LEU A 194 -22.29 29.29 18.27
CA LEU A 194 -22.73 28.86 16.94
C LEU A 194 -21.72 27.96 16.24
N PHE A 195 -20.42 28.25 16.40
CA PHE A 195 -19.35 27.46 15.79
C PHE A 195 -19.14 26.10 16.49
N ILE A 196 -19.26 26.06 17.82
CA ILE A 196 -19.29 24.80 18.59
C ILE A 196 -20.49 23.95 18.15
N LEU A 197 -21.66 24.57 17.96
CA LEU A 197 -22.85 23.86 17.50
C LEU A 197 -22.69 23.31 16.08
N PHE A 198 -22.04 24.05 15.18
CA PHE A 198 -21.72 23.60 13.82
C PHE A 198 -20.72 22.43 13.81
N THR A 199 -19.67 22.48 14.64
CA THR A 199 -18.70 21.40 14.78
C THR A 199 -19.29 20.15 15.42
N LEU A 200 -20.21 20.31 16.39
CA LEU A 200 -20.99 19.20 16.95
C LEU A 200 -21.94 18.59 15.92
N LEU A 201 -22.62 19.40 15.09
CA LEU A 201 -23.48 18.91 14.00
C LEU A 201 -22.68 18.22 12.89
N ALA A 202 -21.50 18.74 12.55
CA ALA A 202 -20.58 18.09 11.62
C ALA A 202 -20.06 16.76 12.18
N ALA A 203 -19.73 16.71 13.48
CA ALA A 203 -19.36 15.47 14.17
C ALA A 203 -20.53 14.48 14.27
N LEU A 204 -21.76 14.96 14.47
CA LEU A 204 -22.99 14.15 14.52
C LEU A 204 -23.35 13.58 13.13
N GLY A 205 -23.19 14.38 12.06
CA GLY A 205 -23.34 13.92 10.68
C GLY A 205 -22.30 12.88 10.26
N ILE A 206 -21.16 12.82 10.97
CA ILE A 206 -20.09 11.84 10.82
C ILE A 206 -20.25 10.67 11.84
N GLY A 207 -21.33 10.66 12.62
CA GLY A 207 -21.70 9.63 13.60
C GLY A 207 -22.03 8.25 13.02
N LEU A 208 -21.73 8.02 11.74
CA LEU A 208 -21.80 6.71 11.10
C LEU A 208 -20.46 6.29 10.49
N ARG A 209 -19.35 6.45 11.22
CA ARG A 209 -18.29 5.42 11.40
C ARG A 209 -16.98 5.90 12.06
N ILE A 210 -16.59 5.09 13.05
CA ILE A 210 -15.22 4.62 13.38
C ILE A 210 -14.30 5.59 14.14
N ALA A 211 -14.16 5.26 15.43
CA ALA A 211 -13.03 5.36 16.39
C ALA A 211 -12.06 6.56 16.39
N LEU A 212 -11.71 7.14 15.24
CA LEU A 212 -10.83 8.32 15.14
C LEU A 212 -11.60 9.63 15.35
N ALA A 213 -12.89 9.67 14.99
CA ALA A 213 -13.75 10.81 15.31
C ALA A 213 -13.91 11.01 16.81
N TYR A 214 -14.00 9.93 17.60
CA TYR A 214 -14.08 9.99 19.06
C TYR A 214 -12.80 10.59 19.69
N GLN A 215 -11.63 10.27 19.15
CA GLN A 215 -10.36 10.81 19.64
C GLN A 215 -10.21 12.30 19.29
N LEU A 216 -10.66 12.72 18.10
CA LEU A 216 -10.65 14.12 17.69
C LEU A 216 -11.67 14.96 18.46
N THR A 217 -12.88 14.45 18.69
CA THR A 217 -13.90 15.12 19.50
C THR A 217 -13.44 15.30 20.94
N ASN A 218 -12.83 14.28 21.55
CA ASN A 218 -12.29 14.38 22.92
C ASN A 218 -11.08 15.32 23.01
N PHE A 219 -10.23 15.39 21.99
CA PHE A 219 -9.12 16.33 21.94
C PHE A 219 -9.60 17.78 21.86
N LEU A 220 -10.59 18.06 21.00
CA LEU A 220 -11.19 19.39 20.86
C LEU A 220 -11.96 19.81 22.13
N LEU A 221 -12.71 18.88 22.76
CA LEU A 221 -13.37 19.14 24.05
C LEU A 221 -12.34 19.43 25.15
N GLY A 222 -11.21 18.73 25.15
CA GLY A 222 -10.11 18.95 26.10
C GLY A 222 -9.41 20.30 25.92
N MET A 223 -9.21 20.77 24.69
CA MET A 223 -8.69 22.11 24.44
C MET A 223 -9.69 23.19 24.85
N LEU A 224 -10.98 22.98 24.59
CA LEU A 224 -12.04 23.90 25.02
C LEU A 224 -12.12 23.97 26.56
N SER A 225 -12.00 22.85 27.26
CA SER A 225 -12.00 22.84 28.74
C SER A 225 -10.77 23.53 29.33
N LEU A 226 -9.57 23.33 28.76
CA LEU A 226 -8.36 24.04 29.16
C LEU A 226 -8.49 25.55 28.99
N PHE A 227 -9.12 25.98 27.89
CA PHE A 227 -9.36 27.39 27.63
C PHE A 227 -10.37 27.99 28.62
N THR A 228 -11.47 27.29 28.93
CA THR A 228 -12.45 27.76 29.92
C THR A 228 -11.87 27.83 31.34
N LEU A 229 -11.03 26.87 31.75
CA LEU A 229 -10.38 26.86 33.06
C LEU A 229 -9.30 27.95 33.16
N GLY A 230 -8.51 28.15 32.10
CA GLY A 230 -7.56 29.26 32.01
C GLY A 230 -8.25 30.63 32.07
N ARG A 231 -9.41 30.76 31.41
CA ARG A 231 -10.22 31.98 31.45
C ARG A 231 -10.86 32.21 32.81
N LEU A 232 -11.33 31.17 33.50
CA LEU A 232 -11.85 31.26 34.86
C LEU A 232 -10.74 31.69 35.84
N ALA A 233 -9.54 31.11 35.73
CA ALA A 233 -8.39 31.48 36.54
C ALA A 233 -7.95 32.93 36.28
N TYR A 234 -7.95 33.38 35.02
CA TYR A 234 -7.66 34.76 34.64
C TYR A 234 -8.72 35.75 35.14
N LEU A 235 -10.01 35.42 35.01
CA LEU A 235 -11.11 36.26 35.51
C LEU A 235 -11.13 36.31 37.04
N LEU A 236 -10.80 35.22 37.73
CA LEU A 236 -10.66 35.22 39.18
C LEU A 236 -9.46 36.07 39.63
N THR A 237 -8.31 35.97 38.95
CA THR A 237 -7.16 36.83 39.25
C THR A 237 -7.42 38.30 38.93
N PHE A 238 -8.07 38.61 37.79
CA PHE A 238 -8.48 39.97 37.43
C PHE A 238 -9.55 40.54 38.36
N ALA A 239 -10.54 39.74 38.76
CA ALA A 239 -11.54 40.16 39.74
C ALA A 239 -10.91 40.37 41.12
N THR A 240 -9.92 39.56 41.52
CA THR A 240 -9.19 39.78 42.76
C THR A 240 -8.34 41.04 42.70
N THR A 241 -7.61 41.34 41.62
CA THR A 241 -6.80 42.57 41.52
C THR A 241 -7.65 43.82 41.34
N ALA A 242 -8.74 43.76 40.59
CA ALA A 242 -9.68 44.86 40.41
C ALA A 242 -10.56 45.13 41.65
N ARG A 243 -10.89 44.10 42.44
CA ARG A 243 -11.51 44.28 43.77
C ARG A 243 -10.50 44.70 44.82
N PHE A 244 -9.26 44.21 44.79
CA PHE A 244 -8.21 44.61 45.73
C PHE A 244 -7.83 46.08 45.57
N SER A 245 -7.90 46.64 44.36
CA SER A 245 -7.69 48.08 44.13
C SER A 245 -8.90 48.95 44.50
N THR A 246 -10.09 48.37 44.69
CA THR A 246 -11.34 49.11 45.00
C THR A 246 -11.89 48.85 46.42
N LEU A 247 -11.41 47.81 47.12
CA LEU A 247 -11.74 47.44 48.51
C LEU A 247 -10.56 47.69 49.45
N LEU A 248 -9.88 48.83 49.32
CA LEU A 248 -9.44 49.56 50.52
C LEU A 248 -10.68 50.20 51.16
N SER A 249 -11.56 49.35 51.67
CA SER A 249 -12.51 49.68 52.72
C SER A 249 -12.51 48.52 53.73
N PRO A 250 -12.56 48.80 55.05
CA PRO A 250 -11.91 47.96 56.06
C PRO A 250 -12.72 46.75 56.54
N GLU A 251 -13.77 46.34 55.83
CA GLU A 251 -14.78 45.41 56.36
C GLU A 251 -15.02 44.20 55.45
N SER A 252 -14.00 43.36 55.25
CA SER A 252 -14.20 42.03 54.69
C SER A 252 -13.80 40.94 55.70
N SER A 253 -14.66 39.93 55.85
CA SER A 253 -14.66 38.96 56.95
C SER A 253 -13.89 37.66 56.68
N LEU A 254 -13.15 37.57 55.57
CA LEU A 254 -12.22 36.46 55.31
C LEU A 254 -10.79 36.94 55.41
N ASP A 255 -9.99 36.21 56.20
CA ASP A 255 -8.57 36.47 56.36
C ASP A 255 -7.86 36.45 54.98
N PRO A 256 -7.12 37.50 54.61
CA PRO A 256 -6.39 37.57 53.35
C PRO A 256 -5.43 36.39 53.13
N VAL A 257 -4.93 35.76 54.20
CA VAL A 257 -4.09 34.55 54.13
C VAL A 257 -4.88 33.34 53.62
N ILE A 258 -6.13 33.18 54.06
CA ILE A 258 -7.02 32.09 53.61
C ILE A 258 -7.37 32.28 52.13
N THR A 259 -7.63 33.51 51.72
CA THR A 259 -7.93 33.82 50.31
C THR A 259 -6.73 33.54 49.39
N PHE A 260 -5.53 33.94 49.81
CA PHE A 260 -4.29 33.69 49.05
C PHE A 260 -3.95 32.20 48.94
N THR A 261 -4.17 31.43 50.01
CA THR A 261 -3.93 29.98 50.01
C THR A 261 -4.90 29.23 49.10
N ILE A 262 -6.19 29.58 49.10
CA ILE A 262 -7.19 29.00 48.20
C ILE A 262 -6.83 29.28 46.73
N LEU A 263 -6.42 30.52 46.39
CA LEU A 263 -6.02 30.88 45.04
C LEU A 263 -4.79 30.10 44.56
N ARG A 264 -3.80 29.86 45.43
CA ARG A 264 -2.64 29.01 45.11
C ARG A 264 -3.05 27.57 44.87
N ILE A 265 -3.96 27.01 45.68
CA ILE A 265 -4.46 25.64 45.49
C ILE A 265 -5.15 25.50 44.13
N ILE A 266 -6.01 26.46 43.77
CA ILE A 266 -6.69 26.47 42.46
C ILE A 266 -5.67 26.58 41.31
N TYR A 267 -4.65 27.44 41.46
CA TYR A 267 -3.59 27.59 40.46
C TYR A 267 -2.79 26.29 40.25
N TYR A 268 -2.33 25.64 41.33
CA TYR A 268 -1.58 24.38 41.22
C TYR A 268 -2.46 23.23 40.73
N PHE A 269 -3.74 23.18 41.09
CA PHE A 269 -4.67 22.19 40.58
C PHE A 269 -4.88 22.34 39.06
N GLY A 270 -5.01 23.58 38.56
CA GLY A 270 -5.05 23.87 37.13
C GLY A 270 -3.77 23.44 36.40
N LEU A 271 -2.60 23.65 37.02
CA LEU A 271 -1.31 23.22 36.47
C LEU A 271 -1.20 21.69 36.36
N VAL A 272 -1.64 20.95 37.37
CA VAL A 272 -1.64 19.48 37.37
C VAL A 272 -2.54 18.92 36.26
N LEU A 273 -3.73 19.49 36.09
CA LEU A 273 -4.64 19.10 35.01
C LEU A 273 -4.02 19.35 33.62
N LEU A 274 -3.35 20.50 33.44
CA LEU A 274 -2.68 20.84 32.18
C LEU A 274 -1.56 19.84 31.84
N VAL A 275 -0.71 19.50 32.82
CA VAL A 275 0.37 18.51 32.64
C VAL A 275 -0.20 17.13 32.34
N SER A 276 -1.25 16.70 33.06
CA SER A 276 -1.88 15.40 32.83
C SER A 276 -2.44 15.27 31.41
N GLN A 277 -3.01 16.36 30.88
CA GLN A 277 -3.56 16.39 29.54
C GLN A 277 -2.47 16.34 28.47
N LEU A 278 -1.34 17.04 28.68
CA LEU A 278 -0.17 16.95 27.80
C LEU A 278 0.40 15.53 27.72
N VAL A 279 0.42 14.80 28.84
CA VAL A 279 0.86 13.40 28.87
C VAL A 279 -0.12 12.50 28.09
N ILE A 280 -1.43 12.73 28.24
CA ILE A 280 -2.46 11.98 27.52
C ILE A 280 -2.38 12.23 26.01
N THR A 281 -2.20 13.48 25.58
CA THR A 281 -2.09 13.82 24.15
C THR A 281 -0.81 13.27 23.55
N MET A 282 0.32 13.36 24.25
CA MET A 282 1.58 12.75 23.82
C MET A 282 1.47 11.22 23.71
N ARG A 283 0.84 10.56 24.68
CA ARG A 283 0.58 9.11 24.62
C ARG A 283 -0.29 8.75 23.42
N ASN A 284 -1.36 9.50 23.16
CA ASN A 284 -2.27 9.22 22.04
C ASN A 284 -1.60 9.48 20.69
N LEU A 285 -0.79 10.54 20.58
CA LEU A 285 0.02 10.82 19.39
C LEU A 285 1.04 9.71 19.14
N PHE A 286 1.71 9.25 20.19
CA PHE A 286 2.64 8.13 20.11
C PHE A 286 1.95 6.86 19.62
N VAL A 287 0.80 6.50 20.20
CA VAL A 287 0.01 5.33 19.75
C VAL A 287 -0.43 5.48 18.29
N SER A 288 -0.88 6.67 17.88
CA SER A 288 -1.27 6.90 16.48
C SER A 288 -0.09 6.80 15.51
N LEU A 289 1.10 7.28 15.89
CA LEU A 289 2.29 7.24 15.04
C LEU A 289 2.75 5.80 14.79
N PHE A 290 2.68 4.95 15.83
CA PHE A 290 3.08 3.55 15.71
C PHE A 290 1.97 2.64 15.17
N SER A 291 0.69 2.99 15.35
CA SER A 291 -0.45 2.24 14.79
C SER A 291 -0.59 2.39 13.27
N LEU A 292 -0.01 3.43 12.66
CA LEU A 292 0.10 3.56 11.19
C LEU A 292 0.99 2.47 10.55
N GLY A 293 1.75 1.72 11.36
CA GLY A 293 2.63 0.64 10.90
C GLY A 293 1.94 -0.71 10.67
N GLU A 294 0.69 -0.90 11.12
CA GLU A 294 0.00 -2.20 11.00
C GLU A 294 -0.70 -2.43 9.65
N ASP A 295 -0.83 -1.39 8.81
CA ASP A 295 -1.50 -1.50 7.49
C ASP A 295 -0.60 -2.02 6.37
N PHE A 296 0.68 -2.33 6.65
CA PHE A 296 1.59 -2.90 5.66
C PHE A 296 1.40 -4.42 5.56
N GLU A 297 0.39 -4.86 4.82
CA GLU A 297 0.27 -6.28 4.46
C GLU A 297 1.40 -6.63 3.47
N LYS A 298 2.42 -7.36 3.94
CA LYS A 298 3.52 -7.85 3.11
C LYS A 298 2.97 -8.89 2.12
N LEU A 299 2.70 -8.46 0.90
CA LEU A 299 2.24 -9.35 -0.16
C LEU A 299 3.45 -10.02 -0.81
N VAL A 300 3.50 -11.34 -0.70
CA VAL A 300 4.51 -12.17 -1.36
C VAL A 300 3.92 -12.63 -2.69
N GLN A 301 4.43 -12.10 -3.80
CA GLN A 301 3.96 -12.42 -5.14
C GLN A 301 5.02 -13.21 -5.92
N ARG A 302 4.58 -14.25 -6.62
CA ARG A 302 5.41 -15.00 -7.58
C ARG A 302 5.58 -14.15 -8.85
N VAL A 303 6.83 -14.01 -9.30
CA VAL A 303 7.19 -13.26 -10.50
C VAL A 303 7.56 -14.23 -11.60
N ILE A 304 6.91 -14.05 -12.74
CA ILE A 304 7.17 -14.76 -13.99
C ILE A 304 7.51 -13.74 -15.08
N ALA A 305 8.23 -14.16 -16.12
CA ALA A 305 8.50 -13.27 -17.25
C ALA A 305 7.21 -13.07 -18.06
N THR A 306 6.64 -11.87 -17.98
CA THR A 306 5.40 -11.51 -18.69
C THR A 306 5.51 -10.11 -19.26
N VAL A 307 4.72 -9.84 -20.30
CA VAL A 307 4.52 -8.47 -20.83
C VAL A 307 3.35 -7.82 -20.09
N ASP A 308 3.55 -6.59 -19.63
CA ASP A 308 2.44 -5.78 -19.09
C ASP A 308 1.45 -5.41 -20.21
N PRO A 309 0.18 -5.86 -20.15
CA PRO A 309 -0.81 -5.58 -21.19
C PRO A 309 -1.37 -4.15 -21.13
N SER A 310 -1.15 -3.40 -20.04
CA SER A 310 -1.61 -2.01 -19.92
C SER A 310 -0.84 -1.06 -20.82
N ILE A 311 0.41 -1.43 -21.14
CA ILE A 311 1.31 -0.66 -22.00
C ILE A 311 1.00 -0.98 -23.46
N LYS A 312 0.69 0.05 -24.26
CA LYS A 312 0.38 -0.09 -25.69
C LYS A 312 1.40 0.60 -26.60
N THR A 313 2.11 1.60 -26.11
CA THR A 313 3.03 2.42 -26.91
C THR A 313 4.41 1.77 -27.00
N ALA A 314 5.09 1.91 -28.14
CA ALA A 314 6.45 1.41 -28.31
C ALA A 314 7.43 2.02 -27.28
N VAL A 315 7.31 3.34 -27.06
CA VAL A 315 8.08 4.09 -26.06
C VAL A 315 7.82 3.56 -24.64
N GLY A 316 6.55 3.29 -24.29
CA GLY A 316 6.20 2.74 -22.98
C GLY A 316 6.83 1.38 -22.73
N HIS A 317 6.78 0.47 -23.73
CA HIS A 317 7.45 -0.82 -23.61
C HIS A 317 8.97 -0.67 -23.49
N HIS A 318 9.58 0.26 -24.24
CA HIS A 318 11.01 0.53 -24.14
C HIS A 318 11.42 1.03 -22.75
N GLN A 319 10.66 1.95 -22.15
CA GLN A 319 10.91 2.46 -20.81
C GLN A 319 10.77 1.38 -19.74
N ALA A 320 9.69 0.59 -19.80
CA ALA A 320 9.49 -0.56 -18.92
C ALA A 320 10.64 -1.56 -19.02
N ALA A 321 11.07 -1.90 -20.24
CA ALA A 321 12.22 -2.78 -20.46
C ALA A 321 13.51 -2.25 -19.81
N LYS A 322 13.77 -0.93 -19.91
CA LYS A 322 14.93 -0.29 -19.27
C LYS A 322 14.88 -0.42 -17.74
N GLN A 323 13.73 -0.20 -17.13
CA GLN A 323 13.53 -0.36 -15.68
C GLN A 323 13.73 -1.82 -15.24
N LEU A 324 13.13 -2.77 -15.98
CA LEU A 324 13.28 -4.21 -15.71
C LEU A 324 14.74 -4.67 -15.84
N ALA A 325 15.46 -4.18 -16.86
CA ALA A 325 16.88 -4.47 -17.07
C ALA A 325 17.76 -3.93 -15.93
N GLN A 326 17.47 -2.71 -15.43
CA GLN A 326 18.14 -2.14 -14.26
C GLN A 326 17.88 -2.97 -12.98
N ALA A 327 16.66 -3.50 -12.83
CA ALA A 327 16.31 -4.44 -11.77
C ALA A 327 16.90 -5.86 -11.98
N GLY A 328 17.64 -6.09 -13.08
CA GLY A 328 18.25 -7.37 -13.41
C GLY A 328 17.29 -8.43 -13.95
N MET A 329 16.03 -8.07 -14.23
CA MET A 329 15.00 -8.91 -14.84
C MET A 329 15.13 -8.88 -16.38
N TRP A 330 16.24 -9.42 -16.88
CA TRP A 330 16.60 -9.33 -18.30
C TRP A 330 15.64 -10.10 -19.22
N ALA A 331 15.05 -11.20 -18.75
CA ALA A 331 14.09 -11.97 -19.55
C ALA A 331 12.78 -11.20 -19.75
N SER A 332 12.26 -10.59 -18.67
CA SER A 332 11.09 -9.70 -18.79
C SER A 332 11.41 -8.48 -19.64
N ALA A 333 12.62 -7.91 -19.52
CA ALA A 333 13.06 -6.80 -20.34
C ALA A 333 13.08 -7.15 -21.84
N VAL A 334 13.54 -8.36 -22.20
CA VAL A 334 13.52 -8.87 -23.59
C VAL A 334 12.08 -8.89 -24.13
N LEU A 335 11.11 -9.42 -23.38
CA LEU A 335 9.72 -9.46 -23.83
C LEU A 335 9.16 -8.06 -24.13
N HIS A 336 9.48 -7.08 -23.28
CA HIS A 336 9.08 -5.69 -23.52
C HIS A 336 9.82 -5.07 -24.72
N TRP A 337 11.11 -5.34 -24.91
CA TRP A 337 11.84 -4.85 -26.09
C TRP A 337 11.39 -5.51 -27.40
N GLN A 338 11.01 -6.79 -27.38
CA GLN A 338 10.36 -7.45 -28.53
C GLN A 338 9.10 -6.68 -28.94
N ARG A 339 8.25 -6.31 -27.95
CA ARG A 339 7.02 -5.55 -28.21
C ARG A 339 7.29 -4.12 -28.69
N ALA A 340 8.31 -3.46 -28.12
CA ALA A 340 8.75 -2.14 -28.58
C ALA A 340 9.24 -2.17 -30.04
N ALA A 341 10.09 -3.14 -30.39
CA ALA A 341 10.59 -3.34 -31.74
C ALA A 341 9.48 -3.69 -32.74
N ALA A 342 8.53 -4.55 -32.35
CA ALA A 342 7.37 -4.88 -33.17
C ALA A 342 6.46 -3.67 -33.44
N ASN A 343 6.26 -2.80 -32.44
CA ASN A 343 5.44 -1.60 -32.58
C ASN A 343 6.15 -0.46 -33.35
N ALA A 344 7.47 -0.51 -33.50
CA ALA A 344 8.28 0.49 -34.20
C ALA A 344 9.45 -0.17 -34.96
N PRO A 345 9.18 -0.83 -36.11
CA PRO A 345 10.16 -1.66 -36.82
C PRO A 345 11.35 -0.88 -37.40
N ARG A 346 11.19 0.43 -37.65
CA ARG A 346 12.27 1.29 -38.18
C ARG A 346 13.17 1.89 -37.11
N GLU A 347 12.82 1.74 -35.84
CA GLU A 347 13.59 2.32 -34.74
C GLU A 347 14.78 1.42 -34.38
N LEU A 348 15.99 1.81 -34.79
CA LEU A 348 17.21 1.04 -34.57
C LEU A 348 17.53 0.87 -33.08
N THR A 349 17.20 1.87 -32.24
CA THR A 349 17.48 1.86 -30.81
C THR A 349 16.85 0.64 -30.11
N TYR A 350 15.60 0.29 -30.46
CA TYR A 350 14.88 -0.79 -29.81
C TYR A 350 15.46 -2.16 -30.18
N HIS A 351 15.80 -2.34 -31.45
CA HIS A 351 16.44 -3.55 -31.95
C HIS A 351 17.85 -3.74 -31.38
N ARG A 352 18.65 -2.66 -31.29
CA ARG A 352 19.99 -2.70 -30.68
C ARG A 352 19.91 -3.13 -29.20
N ARG A 353 18.97 -2.56 -28.43
CA ARG A 353 18.75 -2.93 -27.03
C ARG A 353 18.26 -4.36 -26.88
N LEU A 354 17.35 -4.79 -27.75
CA LEU A 354 16.87 -6.17 -27.79
C LEU A 354 18.02 -7.16 -28.04
N ALA A 355 18.87 -6.88 -29.04
CA ALA A 355 20.03 -7.70 -29.35
C ALA A 355 21.01 -7.80 -28.16
N GLN A 356 21.33 -6.67 -27.52
CA GLN A 356 22.19 -6.64 -26.33
C GLN A 356 21.60 -7.48 -25.18
N ALA A 357 20.28 -7.42 -24.99
CA ALA A 357 19.59 -8.18 -23.95
C ALA A 357 19.64 -9.69 -24.22
N TYR A 358 19.44 -10.12 -25.46
CA TYR A 358 19.62 -11.52 -25.86
C TYR A 358 21.05 -12.02 -25.63
N ALA A 359 22.05 -11.24 -26.07
CA ALA A 359 23.45 -11.56 -25.85
C ALA A 359 23.76 -11.74 -24.36
N ARG A 360 23.24 -10.86 -23.50
CA ARG A 360 23.43 -10.95 -22.05
C ARG A 360 22.79 -12.19 -21.43
N LEU A 361 21.69 -12.68 -22.00
CA LEU A 361 21.02 -13.90 -21.57
C LEU A 361 21.69 -15.18 -22.14
N GLY A 362 22.68 -15.06 -23.02
CA GLY A 362 23.36 -16.18 -23.67
C GLY A 362 22.75 -16.60 -25.01
N PHE A 363 21.76 -15.88 -25.52
CA PHE A 363 21.14 -16.14 -26.83
C PHE A 363 21.90 -15.40 -27.94
N TYR A 364 23.17 -15.78 -28.16
CA TYR A 364 24.07 -15.08 -29.09
C TYR A 364 23.60 -15.15 -30.55
N GLU A 365 23.03 -16.28 -31.00
CA GLU A 365 22.52 -16.42 -32.37
C GLU A 365 21.40 -15.43 -32.69
N ARG A 366 20.41 -15.31 -31.79
CA ARG A 366 19.33 -14.30 -31.91
C ARG A 366 19.90 -12.89 -31.94
N SER A 367 20.87 -12.60 -31.07
CA SER A 367 21.52 -11.29 -31.01
C SER A 367 22.21 -10.95 -32.32
N LEU A 368 23.00 -11.88 -32.87
CA LEU A 368 23.72 -11.73 -34.13
C LEU A 368 22.76 -11.52 -35.31
N ASN A 369 21.70 -12.32 -35.41
CA ASN A 369 20.70 -12.19 -36.47
C ASN A 369 20.04 -10.80 -36.48
N ILE A 370 19.66 -10.29 -35.29
CA ILE A 370 19.09 -8.94 -35.17
C ILE A 370 20.12 -7.88 -35.60
N LEU A 371 21.36 -7.96 -35.13
CA LEU A 371 22.41 -6.98 -35.45
C LEU A 371 22.75 -6.98 -36.95
N GLN A 372 22.83 -8.15 -37.58
CA GLN A 372 23.05 -8.28 -39.02
C GLN A 372 21.90 -7.65 -39.83
N GLY A 373 20.66 -7.85 -39.38
CA GLY A 373 19.48 -7.21 -39.97
C GLY A 373 19.46 -5.67 -39.84
N LEU A 374 20.20 -5.11 -38.87
CA LEU A 374 20.27 -3.66 -38.65
C LEU A 374 21.30 -2.94 -39.53
N LEU A 375 22.36 -3.63 -39.98
CA LEU A 375 23.43 -3.04 -40.81
C LEU A 375 22.92 -2.22 -42.02
N PRO A 376 21.97 -2.71 -42.85
CA PRO A 376 21.51 -1.96 -44.01
C PRO A 376 20.69 -0.70 -43.66
N LEU A 377 20.15 -0.62 -42.44
CA LEU A 377 19.31 0.50 -41.98
C LEU A 377 20.09 1.56 -41.18
N ALA A 378 21.30 1.22 -40.74
CA ALA A 378 22.12 2.04 -39.86
C ALA A 378 22.96 3.08 -40.62
N THR A 379 23.25 4.21 -39.97
CA THR A 379 24.22 5.20 -40.47
C THR A 379 25.65 4.64 -40.43
N LYS A 380 26.61 5.25 -41.14
CA LYS A 380 28.02 4.76 -41.15
C LYS A 380 28.64 4.64 -39.76
N GLU A 381 28.34 5.58 -38.86
CA GLU A 381 28.82 5.55 -37.48
C GLU A 381 28.22 4.37 -36.71
N GLU A 382 26.92 4.19 -36.81
CA GLU A 382 26.20 3.08 -36.17
C GLU A 382 26.58 1.72 -36.74
N GLN A 383 26.88 1.63 -38.04
CA GLN A 383 27.37 0.41 -38.70
C GLN A 383 28.69 -0.04 -38.07
N ASN A 384 29.63 0.87 -37.81
CA ASN A 384 30.88 0.53 -37.14
C ASN A 384 30.65 0.00 -35.72
N GLU A 385 29.76 0.63 -34.95
CA GLU A 385 29.38 0.14 -33.61
C GLU A 385 28.76 -1.26 -33.66
N ILE A 386 27.82 -1.48 -34.59
CA ILE A 386 27.13 -2.76 -34.77
C ILE A 386 28.12 -3.84 -35.20
N GLN A 387 29.06 -3.53 -36.11
CA GLN A 387 30.05 -4.48 -36.60
C GLN A 387 31.04 -4.91 -35.50
N ASN A 388 31.44 -3.98 -34.62
CA ASN A 388 32.25 -4.28 -33.44
C ASN A 388 31.51 -5.25 -32.49
N LEU A 389 30.23 -4.99 -32.21
CA LEU A 389 29.40 -5.87 -31.39
C LEU A 389 29.23 -7.27 -32.03
N ILE A 390 29.01 -7.34 -33.35
CA ILE A 390 28.91 -8.62 -34.07
C ILE A 390 30.20 -9.43 -33.89
N THR A 391 31.35 -8.79 -34.05
CA THR A 391 32.66 -9.44 -33.93
C THR A 391 32.90 -9.99 -32.51
N GLU A 392 32.55 -9.20 -31.49
CA GLU A 392 32.62 -9.62 -30.08
C GLU A 392 31.73 -10.85 -29.81
N LEU A 393 30.49 -10.83 -30.32
CA LEU A 393 29.53 -11.90 -30.10
C LEU A 393 29.89 -13.18 -30.88
N GLN A 394 30.43 -13.06 -32.09
CA GLN A 394 30.95 -14.20 -32.85
C GLN A 394 32.11 -14.87 -32.12
N TYR A 395 33.03 -14.09 -31.55
CA TYR A 395 34.11 -14.63 -30.73
C TYR A 395 33.57 -15.39 -29.50
N LYS A 396 32.58 -14.83 -28.79
CA LYS A 396 31.94 -15.50 -27.63
C LYS A 396 31.21 -16.79 -28.03
N LEU A 397 30.53 -16.79 -29.17
CA LEU A 397 29.84 -17.96 -29.69
C LEU A 397 30.83 -19.10 -29.99
N ASN A 398 31.97 -18.78 -30.59
CA ASN A 398 33.00 -19.76 -30.94
C ASN A 398 33.78 -20.29 -29.73
N THR A 399 33.96 -19.47 -28.69
CA THR A 399 34.78 -19.83 -27.51
C THR A 399 34.00 -20.47 -26.37
N SER A 400 32.67 -20.33 -26.34
CA SER A 400 31.83 -20.93 -25.29
C SER A 400 30.53 -21.51 -25.85
N PRO A 401 30.58 -22.59 -26.64
CA PRO A 401 29.37 -23.23 -27.18
C PRO A 401 28.42 -23.70 -26.08
N SER A 402 28.97 -24.18 -24.96
CA SER A 402 28.21 -24.62 -23.77
C SER A 402 27.51 -23.50 -22.99
N SER A 403 27.81 -22.23 -23.29
CA SER A 403 27.16 -21.07 -22.67
C SER A 403 25.87 -20.65 -23.38
N GLN A 404 25.57 -21.23 -24.55
CA GLN A 404 24.23 -21.17 -25.10
C GLN A 404 23.26 -21.87 -24.14
N LYS A 405 22.23 -21.14 -23.71
CA LYS A 405 21.17 -21.77 -22.93
C LYS A 405 20.50 -22.87 -23.77
N PRO A 406 20.26 -24.05 -23.19
CA PRO A 406 19.80 -25.21 -23.94
C PRO A 406 18.52 -24.89 -24.70
N GLN A 407 18.58 -25.12 -26.01
CA GLN A 407 17.41 -25.31 -26.87
C GLN A 407 16.75 -26.61 -26.39
N LYS A 408 15.55 -26.51 -25.80
CA LYS A 408 14.71 -27.65 -25.41
C LYS A 408 15.37 -28.57 -24.36
N GLN A 409 15.20 -28.27 -23.08
CA GLN A 409 15.32 -29.32 -22.07
C GLN A 409 14.20 -30.34 -22.33
N THR A 410 14.59 -31.54 -22.74
CA THR A 410 13.72 -32.72 -22.78
C THR A 410 13.02 -32.83 -21.42
N LEU A 411 11.70 -32.63 -21.43
CA LEU A 411 10.83 -32.96 -20.30
C LEU A 411 10.57 -34.48 -20.21
N ASP A 412 11.26 -35.28 -21.01
CA ASP A 412 11.23 -36.73 -20.97
C ASP A 412 12.49 -37.24 -20.24
N GLU A 413 12.41 -37.31 -18.91
CA GLU A 413 13.05 -38.34 -18.07
C GLU A 413 12.73 -38.07 -16.58
N LYS A 414 11.51 -38.45 -16.17
CA LYS A 414 11.25 -39.29 -14.98
C LYS A 414 9.77 -39.59 -14.80
#